data_AF-A0A9D9K724-F1
#
_entry.id   AF-A0A9D9K724-F1
#
_cell.length_a   1.000
_cell.length_b   1.000
_cell.length_c   1.000
_cell.angle_alpha   90.00
_cell.angle_beta   90.00
_cell.angle_gamma   90.00
#
_symmetry.space_group_name_H-M   'P 1'
#
loop_
_entity.id
_entity.type
_entity.pdbx_description
1 polymer ?
#
loop_
_entity_poly.entity_id
_entity_poly.type
_entity_poly.pdbx_seq_one_letter_code
_entity_poly.pdbx_strand_id
1 'polypeptide(L)'
;MRLAFNNLWRRKTRTLLTLLGIAVGVAAVIALSTFGRGMASGFESLSLAFGADLQVAQKDAAMIILSTIEEDIGNDLRQIPGVTEVAGTIAYLAQLPDRPTLL
;
A
#
# COMPACT_ATOMS: atom_id res chain seq x y z
N MET A 1 -22.37 -29.60 28.30
CA MET A 1 -21.20 -29.43 27.40
C MET A 1 -20.32 -30.68 27.22
N ARG A 2 -20.12 -31.56 28.22
CA ARG A 2 -19.27 -32.78 28.09
C ARG A 2 -19.69 -33.77 26.98
N LEU A 3 -20.99 -33.88 26.68
CA LEU A 3 -21.50 -34.82 25.66
C LEU A 3 -21.13 -34.40 24.22
N ALA A 4 -21.07 -33.09 23.93
CA ALA A 4 -20.68 -32.58 22.60
C ALA A 4 -19.20 -32.86 22.31
N PHE A 5 -18.31 -32.62 23.28
CA PHE A 5 -16.88 -32.94 23.18
C PHE A 5 -16.62 -34.43 22.99
N ASN A 6 -17.32 -35.30 23.72
CA ASN A 6 -17.18 -36.76 23.57
C ASN A 6 -17.67 -37.27 22.21
N ASN A 7 -18.67 -36.62 21.61
CA ASN A 7 -19.20 -37.02 20.30
C ASN A 7 -18.27 -36.62 19.15
N LEU A 8 -17.58 -35.47 19.28
CA LEU A 8 -16.51 -35.05 18.34
C LEU A 8 -15.31 -36.01 18.41
N TRP A 9 -15.04 -36.59 19.58
CA TRP A 9 -13.92 -37.51 19.81
C TRP A 9 -14.09 -38.89 19.16
N ARG A 10 -15.32 -39.31 18.85
CA ARG A 10 -15.61 -40.61 18.19
C ARG A 10 -15.41 -40.60 16.66
N ARG A 11 -15.38 -39.42 16.01
CA ARG A 11 -15.14 -39.26 14.56
C ARG A 11 -14.18 -38.10 14.29
N LYS A 12 -13.00 -38.17 14.91
CA LYS A 12 -11.97 -37.11 14.91
C LYS A 12 -11.64 -36.57 13.52
N THR A 13 -11.51 -37.46 12.54
CA THR A 13 -11.09 -37.11 11.17
C THR A 13 -12.08 -36.17 10.49
N ARG A 14 -13.38 -36.45 10.56
CA ARG A 14 -14.40 -35.65 9.89
C ARG A 14 -14.49 -34.25 10.48
N THR A 15 -14.46 -34.15 11.80
CA THR A 15 -14.48 -32.86 12.51
C THR A 15 -13.25 -32.03 12.20
N LEU A 16 -12.07 -32.66 12.18
CA LEU A 16 -10.80 -31.97 11.93
C LEU A 16 -10.72 -31.43 10.49
N LEU A 17 -11.18 -32.22 9.51
CA LEU A 17 -11.28 -31.80 8.10
C LEU A 17 -12.22 -30.60 7.92
N THR A 18 -13.39 -30.61 8.54
CA THR A 18 -14.33 -29.47 8.45
C THR A 18 -13.79 -28.22 9.13
N LEU A 19 -13.12 -28.37 10.27
CA LEU A 19 -12.57 -27.24 11.00
C LEU A 19 -11.41 -26.62 10.24
N LEU A 20 -10.55 -27.44 9.63
CA LEU A 20 -9.46 -26.98 8.77
C LEU A 20 -9.99 -26.24 7.54
N GLY A 21 -11.02 -26.77 6.87
CA GLY A 21 -11.62 -26.10 5.71
C GLY A 21 -12.14 -24.70 6.05
N ILE A 22 -12.87 -24.58 7.16
CA ILE A 22 -13.38 -23.28 7.64
C ILE A 22 -12.22 -22.36 8.03
N ALA A 23 -11.23 -22.87 8.77
CA ALA A 23 -10.09 -22.08 9.22
C ALA A 23 -9.28 -21.51 8.05
N VAL A 24 -8.96 -22.35 7.05
CA VAL A 24 -8.23 -21.92 5.85
C VAL A 24 -9.04 -20.91 5.04
N GLY A 25 -10.35 -21.13 4.87
CA GLY A 25 -11.23 -20.21 4.16
C GLY A 25 -11.29 -18.83 4.81
N VAL A 26 -11.50 -18.78 6.13
CA VAL A 26 -11.54 -17.52 6.88
C VAL A 26 -10.17 -16.83 6.88
N ALA A 27 -9.08 -17.59 7.06
CA ALA A 27 -7.73 -17.05 7.03
C ALA A 27 -7.39 -16.41 5.67
N ALA A 28 -7.78 -17.04 4.56
CA ALA A 28 -7.57 -16.50 3.23
C ALA A 28 -8.30 -15.16 3.00
N VAL A 29 -9.57 -15.08 3.41
CA VAL A 29 -10.36 -13.83 3.30
C VAL A 29 -9.75 -12.72 4.15
N ILE A 30 -9.34 -13.03 5.38
CA ILE A 30 -8.68 -12.04 6.26
C ILE A 30 -7.35 -11.59 5.66
N ALA A 31 -6.51 -12.52 5.21
CA ALA A 31 -5.21 -12.22 4.63
C ALA A 31 -5.32 -11.31 3.40
N LEU A 32 -6.26 -11.62 2.49
CA LEU A 32 -6.49 -10.78 1.32
C LEU A 32 -7.01 -9.39 1.72
N SER A 33 -7.90 -9.32 2.72
CA SER A 33 -8.47 -8.06 3.19
C SER A 33 -7.41 -7.17 3.86
N THR A 34 -6.54 -7.75 4.70
CA THR A 34 -5.46 -7.01 5.35
C THR A 34 -4.38 -6.62 4.35
N PHE A 35 -4.08 -7.48 3.38
CA PHE A 35 -3.17 -7.14 2.29
C PHE A 35 -3.68 -5.96 1.47
N GLY A 36 -4.95 -5.98 1.05
CA GLY A 36 -5.56 -4.87 0.31
C GLY A 36 -5.52 -3.55 1.09
N ARG A 37 -5.89 -3.58 2.37
CA ARG A 37 -5.81 -2.40 3.24
C ARG A 37 -4.38 -1.93 3.47
N GLY A 38 -3.44 -2.86 3.68
CA GLY A 38 -2.03 -2.55 3.89
C GLY A 38 -1.38 -1.90 2.67
N MET A 39 -1.71 -2.39 1.46
CA MET A 39 -1.31 -1.73 0.22
C MET A 39 -1.90 -0.32 0.14
N ALA A 40 -3.20 -0.16 0.34
CA ALA A 40 -3.87 1.15 0.28
C ALA A 40 -3.23 2.15 1.27
N SER A 41 -3.00 1.76 2.52
CA SER A 41 -2.33 2.62 3.51
C SER A 41 -0.86 2.90 3.15
N GLY A 42 -0.18 1.95 2.53
CA GLY A 42 1.20 2.13 2.07
C GLY A 42 1.29 3.16 0.94
N PHE A 43 0.37 3.10 -0.03
CA PHE A 43 0.25 4.10 -1.09
C PHE A 43 -0.16 5.47 -0.54
N GLU A 44 -1.13 5.52 0.37
CA GLU A 44 -1.54 6.77 1.03
C GLU A 44 -0.36 7.42 1.78
N SER A 45 0.45 6.61 2.49
CA SER A 45 1.65 7.11 3.18
C SER A 45 2.69 7.67 2.23
N LEU A 46 2.85 7.08 1.03
CA LEU A 46 3.74 7.62 -0.01
C LEU A 46 3.21 8.93 -0.59
N SER A 47 1.90 9.06 -0.79
CA SER A 47 1.29 10.32 -1.25
C SER A 47 1.39 11.42 -0.19
N LEU A 48 1.11 11.10 1.08
CA LEU A 48 1.22 12.03 2.20
C LEU A 48 2.67 12.44 2.50
N ALA A 49 3.66 11.60 2.18
CA ALA A 49 5.07 11.94 2.37
C ALA A 49 5.50 13.19 1.57
N PHE A 50 4.78 13.53 0.50
CA PHE A 50 5.03 14.75 -0.27
C PHE A 50 4.36 16.00 0.32
N GLY A 51 3.48 15.85 1.32
CA GLY A 51 2.85 16.97 2.04
C GLY A 51 1.98 17.91 1.19
N ALA A 52 1.65 17.52 -0.04
CA ALA A 52 0.92 18.35 -0.99
C ALA A 52 -0.49 17.79 -1.25
N ASP A 53 -1.49 18.68 -1.28
CA ASP A 53 -2.87 18.32 -1.64
C ASP A 53 -3.02 17.97 -3.13
N LEU A 54 -2.09 18.45 -3.98
CA LEU A 54 -2.08 18.21 -5.41
C LEU A 54 -0.64 18.03 -5.91
N GLN A 55 -0.39 16.93 -6.64
CA GLN A 55 0.91 16.64 -7.23
C GLN A 55 0.87 16.83 -8.75
N VAL A 56 1.79 17.64 -9.28
CA VAL A 56 1.95 17.87 -10.72
C VAL A 56 3.09 16.99 -11.22
N ALA A 57 2.83 16.21 -12.26
CA ALA A 57 3.80 15.35 -12.92
C ALA A 57 3.79 15.61 -14.43
N GLN A 58 4.93 15.40 -15.08
CA GLN A 58 5.04 15.51 -16.54
C GLN A 58 4.10 14.51 -17.22
N LYS A 59 3.37 14.99 -18.24
CA LYS A 59 2.51 14.14 -19.06
C LYS A 59 3.35 13.04 -19.71
N ASP A 60 2.84 11.79 -19.69
CA ASP A 60 3.47 10.59 -20.23
C ASP A 60 4.75 10.11 -19.49
N ALA A 61 5.06 10.66 -18.32
CA ALA A 61 6.10 10.10 -17.46
C ALA A 61 5.68 8.72 -16.93
N ALA A 62 6.54 7.71 -17.11
CA ALA A 62 6.27 6.35 -16.63
C ALA A 62 6.16 6.27 -15.09
N MET A 63 6.86 7.14 -14.38
CA MET A 63 6.74 7.33 -12.93
C MET A 63 7.06 8.79 -12.58
N ILE A 64 6.50 9.29 -11.48
CA ILE A 64 6.75 10.66 -10.97
C ILE A 64 8.24 10.90 -10.71
N ILE A 65 9.00 9.88 -10.29
CA ILE A 65 10.44 9.98 -10.05
C ILE A 65 11.30 10.15 -11.32
N LEU A 66 10.72 9.84 -12.50
CA LEU A 66 11.34 10.04 -13.81
C LEU A 66 10.86 11.33 -14.50
N SER A 67 9.96 12.08 -13.86
CA SER A 67 9.40 13.32 -14.39
C SER A 67 10.46 14.43 -14.37
N THR A 68 10.62 15.14 -15.49
CA THR A 68 11.42 16.36 -15.56
C THR A 68 10.49 17.55 -15.78
N ILE A 69 10.40 18.43 -14.78
CA ILE A 69 9.56 19.63 -14.82
C ILE A 69 10.48 20.84 -14.75
N GLU A 70 10.33 21.76 -15.70
CA GLU A 70 11.02 23.04 -15.64
C GLU A 70 10.45 23.88 -14.48
N GLU A 71 11.33 24.48 -13.69
CA GLU A 71 10.96 25.22 -12.47
C GLU A 71 10.03 26.40 -12.76
N ASP A 72 10.09 26.99 -13.96
CA ASP A 72 9.27 28.12 -14.37
C ASP A 72 7.76 27.82 -14.38
N ILE A 73 7.40 26.54 -14.58
CA ILE A 73 6.00 26.09 -14.51
C ILE A 73 5.39 26.38 -13.12
N GLY A 74 6.21 26.45 -12.06
CA GLY A 74 5.76 26.83 -10.73
C GLY A 74 5.13 28.22 -10.67
N ASN A 75 5.59 29.18 -11.49
CA ASN A 75 5.04 30.53 -11.55
C ASN A 75 3.66 30.57 -12.21
N ASP A 76 3.45 29.75 -13.24
CA ASP A 76 2.16 29.61 -13.92
C ASP A 76 1.14 28.93 -13.00
N LEU A 77 1.56 27.90 -12.25
CA LEU A 77 0.69 27.20 -11.31
C LEU A 77 0.19 28.11 -10.18
N ARG A 78 1.03 29.03 -9.69
CA ARG A 78 0.63 30.02 -8.66
C ARG A 78 -0.44 30.99 -9.14
N GLN A 79 -0.61 31.17 -10.45
CA GLN A 79 -1.62 32.06 -11.03
C GLN A 79 -3.00 31.38 -11.15
N ILE A 80 -3.09 30.07 -10.92
CA ILE A 80 -4.36 29.33 -11.01
C ILE A 80 -5.23 29.66 -9.79
N PRO A 81 -6.50 30.09 -9.99
CA PRO A 81 -7.42 30.33 -8.89
C PRO A 81 -7.61 29.08 -8.02
N GLY A 82 -7.38 29.21 -6.71
CA GLY A 82 -7.48 28.12 -5.74
C GLY A 82 -6.15 27.49 -5.33
N VAL A 83 -5.03 27.89 -5.95
CA VAL A 83 -3.69 27.46 -5.53
C VAL A 83 -3.16 28.41 -4.44
N THR A 84 -3.00 27.90 -3.23
CA THR A 84 -2.47 28.67 -2.08
C THR A 84 -0.95 28.72 -2.08
N GLU A 85 -0.29 27.60 -2.38
CA GLU A 85 1.17 27.47 -2.33
C GLU A 85 1.66 26.46 -3.37
N VAL A 86 2.84 26.72 -3.92
CA VAL A 86 3.52 25.82 -4.86
C VAL A 86 4.95 25.62 -4.38
N ALA A 87 5.31 24.36 -4.11
CA ALA A 87 6.63 23.93 -3.70
C ALA A 87 7.23 22.95 -4.72
N GLY A 88 8.50 23.16 -5.09
CA GLY A 88 9.24 22.24 -5.95
C GLY A 88 9.71 21.03 -5.16
N THR A 89 9.55 19.83 -5.71
CA THR A 89 10.02 18.57 -5.11
C THR A 89 10.99 17.88 -6.06
N ILE A 90 12.16 17.49 -5.54
CA ILE A 90 13.13 16.66 -6.25
C ILE A 90 13.08 15.25 -5.67
N ALA A 91 12.77 14.27 -6.51
CA ALA A 91 12.82 12.85 -6.15
C ALA A 91 14.04 12.20 -6.80
N TYR A 92 14.92 11.58 -6.00
CA TYR A 92 16.10 10.86 -6.49
C TYR A 92 16.26 9.52 -5.78
N LEU A 93 16.86 8.53 -6.45
CA LEU A 93 17.23 7.26 -5.81
C LEU A 93 18.61 7.41 -5.15
N ALA A 94 18.64 7.35 -3.83
CA ALA A 94 19.89 7.31 -3.06
C ALA A 94 20.36 5.86 -2.88
N GLN A 95 21.65 5.59 -3.13
CA GLN A 95 22.29 4.36 -2.65
C GLN A 95 22.73 4.57 -1.20
N LEU A 96 22.24 3.73 -0.28
CA LEU A 96 22.71 3.75 1.10
C LEU A 96 24.04 2.98 1.18
N PRO A 97 25.13 3.57 1.70
CA PRO A 97 26.45 2.94 1.74
C PRO A 97 26.51 1.58 2.44
N ASP A 98 25.64 1.36 3.43
CA ASP A 98 25.71 0.21 4.36
C ASP A 98 24.69 -0.91 4.09
N ARG A 99 24.09 -0.97 2.89
CA ARG A 99 23.24 -2.12 2.52
C ARG A 99 23.73 -2.77 1.23
N PRO A 100 24.12 -4.06 1.26
CA PRO A 100 24.49 -4.76 0.04
C PRO A 100 23.24 -4.84 -0.85
N THR A 101 23.28 -4.18 -1.99
CA THR A 101 22.29 -4.35 -3.05
C THR A 101 22.37 -5.78 -3.55
N LEU A 102 21.24 -6.48 -3.54
CA LEU A 102 21.07 -7.78 -4.18
C LEU A 102 21.09 -7.60 -5.71
N LEU A 103 22.29 -7.44 -6.26
CA LEU A 103 22.64 -7.83 -7.62
C LEU A 103 23.86 -8.74 -7.54
#